data_AF-A0A0D7EDY3-F1
#
_entry.id   AF-A0A0D7EDY3-F1
#
_cell.length_a   1.000
_cell.length_b   1.000
_cell.length_c   1.000
_cell.angle_alpha   90.00
_cell.angle_beta   90.00
_cell.angle_gamma   90.00
#
_symmetry.space_group_name_H-M   'P 1'
#
loop_
_entity.id
_entity.type
_entity.pdbx_description
1 polymer ?
#
loop_
_entity_poly.entity_id
_entity_poly.type
_entity_poly.pdbx_seq_one_letter_code
_entity_poly.pdbx_strand_id
1 'polypeptide(L)'
;MTRRLSAILAEIMAVKGGLPEPLDLRTSFTALDFSSVDYLEFVLNVEADLNIDIPDEALLDPALCSVATWADWLADNAAALRTPAIGTSSA
;
A
#
# COMPACT_ATOMS: atom_id res chain seq x y z
N MET A 1 -2.67 3.59 -9.96
CA MET A 1 -2.09 3.27 -8.65
C MET A 1 -2.85 3.95 -7.53
N THR A 2 -2.81 5.28 -7.46
CA THR A 2 -3.42 6.12 -6.39
C THR A 2 -4.85 5.76 -6.00
N ARG A 3 -5.75 5.52 -6.97
CA ARG A 3 -7.15 5.13 -6.68
C ARG A 3 -7.25 3.80 -5.93
N ARG A 4 -6.42 2.81 -6.29
CA ARG A 4 -6.43 1.47 -5.66
C ARG A 4 -5.94 1.57 -4.22
N LEU A 5 -4.79 2.23 -4.03
CA LEU A 5 -4.23 2.48 -2.69
C LEU A 5 -5.16 3.29 -1.79
N SER A 6 -5.84 4.31 -2.34
CA SER A 6 -6.82 5.09 -1.61
C SER A 6 -8.05 4.26 -1.18
N ALA A 7 -8.44 3.26 -1.97
CA ALA A 7 -9.53 2.35 -1.61
C ALA A 7 -9.12 1.43 -0.45
N ILE A 8 -7.91 0.84 -0.52
CA ILE A 8 -7.35 0.03 0.57
C ILE A 8 -7.26 0.84 1.87
N LEU A 9 -6.75 2.08 1.78
CA LEU A 9 -6.69 2.98 2.93
C LEU A 9 -8.10 3.22 3.52
N ALA A 10 -9.11 3.43 2.68
CA ALA A 10 -10.48 3.66 3.13
C ALA A 10 -11.08 2.44 3.82
N GLU A 11 -10.80 1.23 3.34
CA GLU A 11 -11.26 -0.02 3.95
C GLU A 11 -10.69 -0.21 5.36
N ILE A 12 -9.39 0.02 5.54
CA ILE A 12 -8.72 -0.06 6.84
C ILE A 12 -9.28 1.00 7.80
N MET A 13 -9.40 2.25 7.34
CA MET A 13 -9.88 3.35 8.17
C MET A 13 -11.39 3.27 8.47
N ALA A 14 -12.19 2.58 7.66
CA ALA A 14 -13.61 2.38 7.93
C ALA A 14 -13.84 1.71 9.29
N VAL A 15 -12.94 0.81 9.69
CA VAL A 15 -12.99 0.13 11.00
C VAL A 15 -12.71 1.09 12.16
N LYS A 16 -12.02 2.21 11.88
CA LYS A 16 -11.56 3.22 12.86
C LYS A 16 -12.41 4.49 12.88
N GLY A 17 -13.57 4.49 12.21
CA GLY A 17 -14.47 5.66 12.14
C GLY A 17 -14.38 6.44 10.82
N GLY A 18 -13.65 5.93 9.83
CA GLY A 18 -13.56 6.48 8.48
C GLY A 18 -12.37 7.40 8.27
N LEU A 19 -12.28 7.94 7.05
CA LEU A 19 -11.25 8.90 6.66
C LEU A 19 -11.68 10.33 6.97
N PRO A 20 -10.73 11.22 7.34
CA PRO A 20 -11.03 12.63 7.43
C PRO A 20 -11.39 13.19 6.04
N GLU A 21 -12.44 14.02 5.99
CA GLU A 21 -12.83 14.74 4.78
C GLU A 21 -12.59 16.25 4.96
N PRO A 22 -11.83 16.92 4.05
CA PRO A 22 -11.22 16.36 2.84
C PRO A 22 -9.92 15.56 3.15
N LEU A 23 -9.70 14.49 2.39
CA LEU A 23 -8.48 13.68 2.48
C LEU A 23 -7.40 14.20 1.53
N ASP A 24 -6.25 14.59 2.09
CA ASP A 24 -5.00 14.76 1.33
C ASP A 24 -4.20 13.46 1.38
N LEU A 25 -3.97 12.84 0.21
CA LEU A 25 -3.21 11.59 0.07
C LEU A 25 -1.70 11.73 0.37
N ARG A 26 -1.21 12.95 0.54
CA ARG A 26 0.16 13.23 1.04
C ARG A 26 0.22 13.26 2.58
N THR A 27 -0.92 13.19 3.27
CA THR A 27 -0.96 13.06 4.73
C THR A 27 -0.24 11.78 5.13
N SER A 28 0.67 11.89 6.11
CA SER A 28 1.41 10.71 6.56
C SER A 28 0.50 9.75 7.32
N PHE A 29 0.81 8.46 7.27
CA PHE A 29 0.08 7.42 7.99
C PHE A 29 0.03 7.73 9.50
N THR A 30 1.13 8.19 10.10
CA THR A 30 1.14 8.61 11.51
C THR A 30 0.15 9.75 11.79
N ALA A 31 0.01 10.71 10.87
CA ALA A 31 -0.98 11.79 11.01
C ALA A 31 -2.43 11.31 10.82
N LEU A 32 -2.63 10.14 10.20
CA LEU A 32 -3.90 9.43 10.11
C LEU A 32 -4.10 8.44 11.28
N ASP A 33 -3.27 8.51 12.32
CA ASP A 33 -3.30 7.61 13.47
C ASP A 33 -3.14 6.12 13.10
N PHE A 34 -2.44 5.82 12.00
CA PHE A 34 -2.08 4.45 11.63
C PHE A 34 -1.13 3.85 12.66
N SER A 35 -1.55 2.73 13.25
CA SER A 35 -0.66 1.87 14.01
C SER A 35 0.27 1.10 13.07
N SER A 36 1.29 0.45 13.64
CA SER A 36 2.15 -0.47 12.88
C SER A 36 1.36 -1.65 12.28
N VAL A 37 0.27 -2.07 12.92
CA VAL A 37 -0.60 -3.15 12.42
C VAL A 37 -1.41 -2.66 11.21
N ASP A 38 -1.99 -1.46 11.29
CA ASP A 38 -2.73 -0.86 10.16
C ASP A 38 -1.81 -0.66 8.95
N TYR A 39 -0.56 -0.27 9.19
CA TYR A 39 0.44 -0.10 8.14
C TYR A 39 0.81 -1.43 7.47
N LEU A 40 1.05 -2.49 8.25
CA LEU A 40 1.29 -3.83 7.72
C LEU A 40 0.08 -4.35 6.92
N GLU A 41 -1.13 -4.14 7.43
CA GLU A 41 -2.36 -4.52 6.73
C GLU A 41 -2.51 -3.76 5.40
N PHE A 42 -2.16 -2.47 5.37
CA PHE A 42 -2.11 -1.71 4.12
C PHE A 42 -1.15 -2.35 3.12
N VAL A 43 0.09 -2.64 3.52
CA VAL A 43 1.09 -3.23 2.62
C VAL A 43 0.66 -4.61 2.11
N LEU A 44 0.16 -5.49 2.98
CA LEU A 44 -0.30 -6.83 2.59
C LEU A 44 -1.49 -6.77 1.61
N ASN A 45 -2.42 -5.84 1.81
CA ASN A 45 -3.53 -5.64 0.87
C ASN A 45 -3.05 -5.11 -0.49
N VAL A 46 -2.00 -4.27 -0.49
CA VAL A 46 -1.37 -3.80 -1.73
C VAL A 46 -0.69 -4.95 -2.49
N GLU A 47 0.05 -5.80 -1.78
CA GLU A 47 0.67 -7.00 -2.36
C GLU A 47 -0.36 -7.92 -3.01
N ALA A 48 -1.46 -8.19 -2.29
CA ALA A 48 -2.54 -9.04 -2.78
C ALA A 48 -3.28 -8.42 -3.98
N ASP A 49 -3.66 -7.14 -3.91
CA ASP A 49 -4.40 -6.44 -4.98
C ASP A 49 -3.55 -6.29 -6.26
N LEU A 50 -2.24 -6.13 -6.11
CA LEU A 50 -1.32 -5.94 -7.22
C LEU A 50 -0.61 -7.23 -7.67
N ASN A 51 -0.70 -8.32 -6.92
CA ASN A 51 0.08 -9.55 -7.12
C ASN A 51 1.58 -9.24 -7.27
N ILE A 52 2.13 -8.65 -6.20
CA ILE A 52 3.54 -8.29 -6.05
C ILE A 52 4.07 -8.76 -4.69
N ASP A 53 5.39 -8.76 -4.54
CA ASP A 53 6.11 -9.01 -3.29
C ASP A 53 6.92 -7.76 -2.95
N ILE A 54 6.55 -7.05 -1.87
CA ILE A 54 7.16 -5.81 -1.43
C ILE A 54 8.33 -6.15 -0.49
N PRO A 55 9.56 -5.71 -0.79
CA PRO A 55 10.70 -6.03 0.04
C PRO A 55 10.65 -5.32 1.40
N ASP A 56 11.20 -5.98 2.43
CA ASP A 56 11.27 -5.44 3.80
C ASP A 56 11.94 -4.06 3.87
N GLU A 57 12.92 -3.78 2.99
CA GLU A 57 13.58 -2.48 2.93
C GLU A 57 12.61 -1.36 2.56
N ALA A 58 11.63 -1.63 1.69
CA ALA A 58 10.58 -0.65 1.35
C ALA A 58 9.62 -0.45 2.52
N LEU A 59 9.28 -1.52 3.25
CA LEU A 59 8.43 -1.43 4.44
C LEU A 59 9.02 -0.51 5.51
N LEU A 60 10.35 -0.53 5.66
CA LEU A 60 11.11 0.26 6.63
C LEU A 60 11.53 1.65 6.12
N ASP A 61 11.23 2.00 4.86
CA ASP A 61 11.62 3.29 4.28
C ASP A 61 10.74 4.43 4.82
N PRO A 62 11.31 5.40 5.58
CA PRO A 62 10.54 6.54 6.10
C PRO A 62 9.97 7.45 5.01
N ALA A 63 10.46 7.39 3.77
CA ALA A 63 9.88 8.12 2.63
C ALA A 63 8.52 7.54 2.21
N LEU A 64 8.28 6.25 2.44
CA LEU A 64 7.02 5.55 2.12
C LEU A 64 5.97 5.73 3.22
N CYS A 65 5.77 6.97 3.64
CA CYS A 65 4.92 7.33 4.77
C CYS A 65 3.49 7.79 4.40
N SER A 66 3.09 7.79 3.12
CA SER A 66 1.76 8.24 2.69
C SER A 66 1.26 7.45 1.47
N VAL A 67 -0.04 7.51 1.18
CA VAL A 67 -0.59 6.89 -0.04
C VAL A 67 0.06 7.48 -1.30
N ALA A 68 0.34 8.77 -1.32
CA ALA A 68 1.00 9.41 -2.46
C ALA A 68 2.42 8.87 -2.70
N THR A 69 3.23 8.75 -1.64
CA THR A 69 4.61 8.26 -1.78
C THR A 69 4.66 6.77 -2.14
N TRP A 70 3.74 5.95 -1.63
CA TRP A 70 3.55 4.58 -2.10
C TRP A 70 3.09 4.51 -3.56
N ALA A 71 2.19 5.39 -3.98
CA ALA A 71 1.71 5.41 -5.36
C ALA A 71 2.84 5.70 -6.35
N ASP A 72 3.70 6.66 -6.01
CA ASP A 72 4.85 7.05 -6.82
C ASP A 72 5.87 5.91 -6.87
N TRP A 73 6.25 5.34 -5.72
CA TRP A 73 7.22 4.24 -5.66
C TRP A 73 6.73 2.99 -6.42
N LEU A 74 5.45 2.61 -6.27
CA LEU A 74 4.90 1.47 -6.99
C LEU A 74 4.77 1.73 -8.49
N ALA A 75 4.61 2.98 -8.93
CA ALA A 75 4.61 3.27 -10.36
C ALA A 75 5.95 2.91 -11.01
N ASP A 76 7.05 3.09 -10.30
CA ASP A 76 8.40 2.81 -10.77
C ASP A 76 8.83 1.35 -10.55
N ASN A 77 8.33 0.70 -9.49
CA ASN A 77 8.86 -0.61 -9.06
C ASN A 77 7.93 -1.80 -9.32
N ALA A 78 6.60 -1.61 -9.42
CA ALA A 78 5.65 -2.73 -9.39
C ALA A 78 5.83 -3.78 -10.51
N ALA A 79 6.45 -3.42 -11.64
CA ALA A 79 6.75 -4.38 -12.69
C ALA A 79 7.83 -5.40 -12.29
N ALA A 80 8.86 -4.95 -11.57
CA ALA A 80 9.96 -5.78 -11.09
C ALA A 80 9.56 -6.67 -9.90
N LEU A 81 8.54 -6.24 -9.14
CA LEU A 81 8.05 -6.93 -7.94
C LEU A 81 6.99 -8.01 -8.24
N ARG A 82 6.64 -8.22 -9.52
CA ARG A 82 5.59 -9.17 -9.90
C ARG A 82 5.94 -10.57 -9.44
N THR A 83 5.05 -11.17 -8.65
CA THR A 83 5.14 -12.58 -8.32
C THR A 83 4.64 -13.41 -9.51
N PRO A 84 5.34 -14.49 -9.91
CA PRO A 84 4.83 -15.37 -10.94
C PRO A 84 3.52 -15.99 -10.47
N ALA A 85 2.50 -16.03 -11.34
CA ALA A 85 1.32 -16.80 -11.06
C ALA A 85 1.73 -18.27 -10.87
N ILE A 86 1.45 -18.85 -9.70
CA ILE A 86 1.69 -20.26 -9.42
C ILE A 86 0.89 -21.08 -10.46
N GLY A 87 1.60 -21.75 -11.38
CA GLY A 87 0.98 -22.58 -12.42
C GLY A 87 1.60 -22.52 -13.82
N THR A 88 2.56 -21.63 -14.10
CA THR A 88 3.29 -21.64 -15.39
C THR A 88 4.47 -22.62 -15.36
N SER A 89 4.16 -23.92 -15.18
CA SER A 89 5.07 -24.96 -15.64
C SER A 89 5.10 -24.86 -17.16
N SER A 90 6.19 -24.31 -17.70
CA SER A 90 6.46 -24.41 -19.12
C SER A 90 6.66 -25.88 -19.43
N ALA A 91 5.69 -26.48 -20.12
CA ALA A 91 5.78 -27.83 -20.69
C ALA A 91 6.72 -27.83 -21.90
#